data_AF-A0A831VZM6-F1
#
_entry.id   AF-A0A831VZM6-F1
#
_cell.length_a   1.000
_cell.length_b   1.000
_cell.length_c   1.000
_cell.angle_alpha   90.00
_cell.angle_beta   90.00
_cell.angle_gamma   90.00
#
_symmetry.space_group_name_H-M   'P 1'
#
loop_
_entity.id
_entity.type
_entity.pdbx_description
1 polymer ?
#
loop_
_entity_poly.entity_id
_entity_poly.type
_entity_poly.pdbx_seq_one_letter_code
_entity_poly.pdbx_strand_id
1 'polypeptide(L)'
;GHAITPVEYDYSKQVGYELGLRGMHICTGCGPGAMKGPMKGATIGHAKQRHYQGRYLGISEPGIIAADPPNPIVNALVIMPDIEKRLEAFVRVGHGIIVFPGGVGTFEEILYLLGILLHPANADLPLPLVFTGPRESRDYFELIDRFLCATLGEQVRQRYRLIIGDPAQVARVMRKGMEEVYHFRHRTHDAYYFNWRLFIDSSFQRPFVPTHANMARLRLTPELAPHELAAELRCAFSGIVAANVKEAGILAVERHGPFEIHGDRRILRPLDELLRQLVAQRRMKLAAHYEPTYRLISH
;
A
#
# COMPACT_ATOMS: atom_id res chain seq x y z
N GLY A 1 5.02 -6.39 -0.51
CA GLY A 1 4.23 -7.26 -1.42
C GLY A 1 4.22 -8.72 -0.99
N HIS A 2 3.39 -9.54 -1.65
CA HIS A 2 3.27 -10.99 -1.44
C HIS A 2 4.46 -11.78 -2.01
N ALA A 3 5.00 -11.34 -3.16
CA ALA A 3 6.18 -11.86 -3.82
C ALA A 3 7.36 -10.90 -3.61
N ILE A 4 8.33 -11.30 -2.77
CA ILE A 4 9.51 -10.51 -2.42
C ILE A 4 10.74 -11.42 -2.32
N THR A 5 11.93 -10.84 -2.45
CA THR A 5 13.18 -11.61 -2.35
C THR A 5 13.43 -12.10 -0.91
N PRO A 6 14.28 -13.12 -0.71
CA PRO A 6 14.68 -13.54 0.64
C PRO A 6 15.28 -12.38 1.47
N VAL A 7 16.07 -11.51 0.86
CA VAL A 7 16.67 -10.33 1.52
C VAL A 7 15.60 -9.33 1.97
N GLU A 8 14.61 -9.05 1.12
CA GLU A 8 13.47 -8.19 1.47
C GLU A 8 12.63 -8.81 2.60
N TYR A 9 12.41 -10.13 2.55
CA TYR A 9 11.68 -10.85 3.58
C TYR A 9 12.41 -10.81 4.93
N ASP A 10 13.72 -11.04 4.93
CA ASP A 10 14.55 -10.96 6.14
C ASP A 10 14.58 -9.54 6.72
N TYR A 11 14.69 -8.52 5.87
CA TYR A 11 14.58 -7.13 6.30
C TYR A 11 13.21 -6.83 6.94
N SER A 12 12.12 -7.32 6.35
CA SER A 12 10.77 -7.13 6.93
C SER A 12 10.62 -7.78 8.31
N LYS A 13 11.27 -8.93 8.55
CA LYS A 13 11.35 -9.56 9.88
C LYS A 13 12.16 -8.70 10.85
N GLN A 14 13.29 -8.13 10.42
CA GLN A 14 14.10 -7.25 11.27
C GLN A 14 13.33 -6.00 11.68
N VAL A 15 12.60 -5.38 10.75
CA VAL A 15 11.70 -4.26 11.09
C VAL A 15 10.64 -4.70 12.08
N GLY A 16 9.97 -5.82 11.83
CA GLY A 16 9.00 -6.39 12.78
C GLY A 16 9.58 -6.62 14.18
N TYR A 17 10.80 -7.15 14.26
CA TYR A 17 11.51 -7.37 15.52
C TYR A 17 11.75 -6.06 16.26
N GLU A 18 12.23 -5.03 15.57
CA GLU A 18 12.45 -3.70 16.15
C GLU A 18 11.14 -3.03 16.59
N LEU A 19 10.03 -3.25 15.87
CA LEU A 19 8.71 -2.80 16.29
C LEU A 19 8.26 -3.50 17.58
N GLY A 20 8.42 -4.82 17.64
CA GLY A 20 8.08 -5.62 18.81
C GLY A 20 8.91 -5.28 20.05
N LEU A 21 10.19 -4.92 19.88
CA LEU A 21 11.04 -4.43 20.97
C LEU A 21 10.54 -3.12 21.59
N ARG A 22 9.65 -2.39 20.90
CA ARG A 22 9.04 -1.13 21.34
C ARG A 22 7.56 -1.30 21.68
N GLY A 23 7.10 -2.54 21.83
CA GLY A 23 5.72 -2.88 22.20
C GLY A 23 4.67 -2.56 21.13
N MET A 24 5.07 -2.33 19.87
CA MET A 24 4.13 -2.00 18.81
C MET A 24 3.48 -3.26 18.22
N HIS A 25 2.16 -3.24 18.16
CA HIS A 25 1.36 -4.24 17.47
C HIS A 25 1.49 -4.13 15.95
N ILE A 26 1.13 -5.20 15.23
CA ILE A 26 1.27 -5.28 13.77
C ILE A 26 -0.10 -5.55 13.13
N CYS A 27 -0.43 -4.77 12.10
CA CYS A 27 -1.59 -4.97 11.24
C CYS A 27 -1.12 -5.19 9.79
N THR A 28 -1.61 -6.23 9.10
CA THR A 28 -1.27 -6.52 7.69
C THR A 28 -2.46 -7.09 6.91
N GLY A 29 -2.27 -7.29 5.60
CA GLY A 29 -3.19 -8.00 4.69
C GLY A 29 -3.18 -9.52 4.77
N CYS A 30 -2.64 -10.09 5.86
CA CYS A 30 -2.64 -11.52 6.18
C CYS A 30 -1.75 -12.46 5.32
N GLY A 31 -1.48 -12.14 4.05
CA GLY A 31 -0.80 -13.02 3.09
C GLY A 31 0.70 -13.31 3.33
N PRO A 32 1.42 -13.86 2.33
CA PRO A 32 2.83 -14.21 2.44
C PRO A 32 3.75 -12.97 2.33
N GLY A 33 5.06 -13.21 2.23
CA GLY A 33 6.06 -12.15 2.04
C GLY A 33 6.02 -11.09 3.15
N ALA A 34 5.92 -9.82 2.74
CA ALA A 34 5.93 -8.67 3.64
C ALA A 34 4.70 -8.59 4.55
N MET A 35 3.63 -9.34 4.27
CA MET A 35 2.43 -9.41 5.14
C MET A 35 2.60 -10.40 6.30
N LYS A 36 3.63 -11.26 6.25
CA LYS A 36 3.97 -12.28 7.26
C LYS A 36 5.26 -11.98 8.01
N GLY A 37 6.29 -11.50 7.31
CA GLY A 37 7.62 -11.26 7.88
C GLY A 37 7.61 -10.37 9.14
N PRO A 38 6.98 -9.18 9.13
CA PRO A 38 6.94 -8.30 10.29
C PRO A 38 6.31 -8.95 11.53
N MET A 39 5.25 -9.76 11.36
CA MET A 39 4.63 -10.46 12.48
C MET A 39 5.60 -11.47 13.12
N LYS A 40 6.33 -12.25 12.30
CA LYS A 40 7.36 -13.18 12.80
C LYS A 40 8.44 -12.49 13.62
N GLY A 41 8.93 -11.35 13.12
CA GLY A 41 9.91 -10.54 13.85
C GLY A 41 9.35 -10.02 15.16
N ALA A 42 8.16 -9.43 15.11
CA ALA A 42 7.49 -8.83 16.26
C ALA A 42 7.19 -9.85 17.36
N THR A 43 6.89 -11.12 17.03
CA THR A 43 6.75 -12.20 18.04
C THR A 43 8.01 -12.34 18.90
N ILE A 44 9.19 -12.32 18.29
CA ILE A 44 10.46 -12.41 19.02
C ILE A 44 10.73 -11.12 19.80
N GLY A 45 10.46 -9.95 19.20
CA GLY A 45 10.62 -8.66 19.87
C GLY A 45 9.73 -8.54 21.12
N HIS A 46 8.46 -8.87 21.00
CA HIS A 46 7.50 -8.91 22.11
C HIS A 46 7.92 -9.89 23.20
N ALA A 47 8.36 -11.10 22.85
CA ALA A 47 8.82 -12.09 23.83
C ALA A 47 9.99 -11.56 24.67
N LYS A 48 10.96 -10.87 24.05
CA LYS A 48 12.09 -10.24 24.77
C LYS A 48 11.65 -9.12 25.71
N GLN A 49 10.59 -8.40 25.36
CA GLN A 49 10.00 -7.34 26.19
C GLN A 49 8.93 -7.85 27.16
N ARG A 50 8.71 -9.18 27.24
CA ARG A 50 7.63 -9.80 28.04
C ARG A 50 6.24 -9.23 27.71
N HIS A 51 6.03 -8.81 26.47
CA HIS A 51 4.75 -8.31 25.99
C HIS A 51 3.90 -9.46 25.45
N TYR A 52 3.24 -10.18 26.34
CA TYR A 52 2.46 -11.39 25.99
C TYR A 52 1.14 -11.12 25.27
N GLN A 53 0.67 -9.87 25.27
CA GLN A 53 -0.60 -9.44 24.64
C GLN A 53 -0.38 -8.79 23.27
N GLY A 54 0.68 -9.16 22.55
CA GLY A 54 0.94 -8.66 21.20
C GLY A 54 -0.23 -8.96 20.25
N ARG A 55 -0.75 -7.92 19.58
CA ARG A 55 -1.83 -8.05 18.58
C ARG A 55 -1.24 -8.15 17.18
N TYR A 56 -1.65 -9.19 16.46
CA TYR A 56 -1.32 -9.45 15.07
C TYR A 56 -2.63 -9.46 14.26
N LEU A 57 -3.04 -8.25 13.86
CA LEU A 57 -4.29 -8.01 13.15
C LEU A 57 -4.09 -8.33 11.66
N GLY A 58 -4.88 -9.27 11.16
CA GLY A 58 -5.03 -9.52 9.74
C GLY A 58 -6.34 -8.92 9.25
N ILE A 59 -6.29 -8.07 8.21
CA ILE A 59 -7.48 -7.55 7.53
C ILE A 59 -7.48 -8.07 6.09
N SER A 60 -8.48 -8.91 5.76
CA SER A 60 -8.66 -9.49 4.43
C SER A 60 -10.06 -9.20 3.88
N GLU A 61 -10.37 -9.69 2.69
CA GLU A 61 -11.69 -9.60 2.05
C GLU A 61 -11.91 -10.80 1.09
N PRO A 62 -13.16 -11.20 0.77
CA PRO A 62 -13.45 -12.43 0.02
C PRO A 62 -12.75 -12.55 -1.33
N GLY A 63 -12.52 -11.45 -2.05
CA GLY A 63 -11.92 -11.42 -3.38
C GLY A 63 -10.41 -11.70 -3.42
N ILE A 64 -9.72 -11.68 -2.28
CA ILE A 64 -8.26 -11.89 -2.20
C ILE A 64 -7.87 -12.96 -1.19
N ILE A 65 -8.74 -13.35 -0.26
CA ILE A 65 -8.39 -14.27 0.83
C ILE A 65 -7.89 -15.64 0.35
N ALA A 66 -8.32 -16.09 -0.83
CA ALA A 66 -7.82 -17.33 -1.45
C ALA A 66 -6.40 -17.16 -2.02
N ALA A 67 -6.08 -15.99 -2.58
CA ALA A 67 -4.77 -15.69 -3.15
C ALA A 67 -3.73 -15.34 -2.06
N ASP A 68 -4.17 -14.62 -1.03
CA ASP A 68 -3.37 -14.19 0.11
C ASP A 68 -3.98 -14.71 1.44
N PRO A 69 -3.92 -16.02 1.69
CA PRO A 69 -4.55 -16.62 2.86
C PRO A 69 -3.90 -16.15 4.16
N PRO A 70 -4.68 -16.01 5.25
CA PRO A 70 -4.14 -15.59 6.53
C PRO A 70 -3.07 -16.52 7.07
N ASN A 71 -1.91 -15.94 7.39
CA ASN A 71 -0.84 -16.70 8.03
C ASN A 71 -1.21 -17.08 9.48
N PRO A 72 -0.80 -18.26 9.99
CA PRO A 72 -1.21 -18.73 11.33
C PRO A 72 -0.71 -17.91 12.53
N ILE A 73 0.15 -16.90 12.32
CA ILE A 73 0.58 -15.98 13.40
C ILE A 73 -0.47 -14.89 13.64
N VAL A 74 -1.36 -14.63 12.67
CA VAL A 74 -2.50 -13.74 12.84
C VAL A 74 -3.36 -14.25 14.00
N ASN A 75 -3.55 -13.42 15.02
CA ASN A 75 -4.34 -13.75 16.21
C ASN A 75 -5.63 -12.94 16.33
N ALA A 76 -5.84 -11.98 15.43
CA ALA A 76 -7.10 -11.30 15.22
C ALA A 76 -7.33 -11.17 13.71
N LEU A 77 -8.28 -11.89 13.15
CA LEU A 77 -8.63 -11.84 11.74
C LEU A 77 -9.95 -11.09 11.55
N VAL A 78 -9.97 -10.13 10.63
CA VAL A 78 -11.17 -9.40 10.21
C VAL A 78 -11.32 -9.58 8.69
N ILE A 79 -12.52 -9.96 8.27
CA ILE A 79 -12.88 -10.08 6.84
C ILE A 79 -13.82 -8.94 6.51
N MET A 80 -13.33 -7.99 5.73
CA MET A 80 -14.10 -6.85 5.22
C MET A 80 -14.89 -7.28 3.98
N PRO A 81 -16.01 -6.64 3.65
CA PRO A 81 -16.86 -7.13 2.56
C PRO A 81 -16.32 -6.83 1.16
N ASP A 82 -15.41 -5.85 1.00
CA ASP A 82 -14.75 -5.51 -0.27
C ASP A 82 -13.38 -4.84 -0.06
N ILE A 83 -12.66 -4.62 -1.17
CA ILE A 83 -11.29 -4.07 -1.16
C ILE A 83 -11.26 -2.63 -0.64
N GLU A 84 -12.21 -1.77 -1.02
CA GLU A 84 -12.27 -0.38 -0.55
C GLU A 84 -12.50 -0.30 0.95
N LYS A 85 -13.39 -1.13 1.52
CA LYS A 85 -13.60 -1.17 2.98
C LYS A 85 -12.42 -1.78 3.71
N ARG A 86 -11.69 -2.72 3.09
CA ARG A 86 -10.39 -3.19 3.60
C ARG A 86 -9.36 -2.06 3.65
N LEU A 87 -9.24 -1.27 2.59
CA LEU A 87 -8.34 -0.12 2.54
C LEU A 87 -8.72 0.95 3.57
N GLU A 88 -10.02 1.26 3.70
CA GLU A 88 -10.52 2.18 4.73
C GLU A 88 -10.19 1.67 6.13
N ALA A 89 -10.40 0.38 6.41
CA ALA A 89 -10.08 -0.20 7.71
C ALA A 89 -8.60 0.02 8.07
N PHE A 90 -7.65 -0.21 7.15
CA PHE A 90 -6.23 0.02 7.41
C PHE A 90 -5.92 1.45 7.85
N VAL A 91 -6.44 2.45 7.14
CA VAL A 91 -6.14 3.87 7.44
C VAL A 91 -6.90 4.39 8.67
N ARG A 92 -8.03 3.77 9.01
CA ARG A 92 -8.80 4.10 10.22
C ARG A 92 -8.17 3.54 11.49
N VAL A 93 -7.66 2.30 11.45
CA VAL A 93 -7.07 1.66 12.64
C VAL A 93 -5.56 1.89 12.78
N GLY A 94 -4.88 2.22 11.69
CA GLY A 94 -3.44 2.45 11.67
C GLY A 94 -3.04 3.74 12.40
N HIS A 95 -2.12 3.62 13.36
CA HIS A 95 -1.44 4.78 13.98
C HIS A 95 -0.14 5.16 13.27
N GLY A 96 0.31 4.32 12.35
CA GLY A 96 1.50 4.52 11.52
C GLY A 96 1.59 3.43 10.48
N ILE A 97 2.11 3.77 9.30
CA ILE A 97 2.12 2.88 8.16
C ILE A 97 3.56 2.72 7.67
N ILE A 98 3.96 1.48 7.45
CA ILE A 98 5.26 1.11 6.88
C ILE A 98 4.99 0.39 5.57
N VAL A 99 5.61 0.87 4.49
CA VAL A 99 5.53 0.27 3.17
C VAL A 99 6.88 -0.34 2.80
N PHE A 100 6.85 -1.65 2.55
CA PHE A 100 7.98 -2.42 2.03
C PHE A 100 7.87 -2.56 0.50
N PRO A 101 8.95 -2.98 -0.20
CA PRO A 101 8.87 -3.29 -1.61
C PRO A 101 7.74 -4.27 -1.95
N GLY A 102 7.07 -4.00 -3.06
CA GLY A 102 5.91 -4.75 -3.54
C GLY A 102 5.60 -4.50 -5.01
N GLY A 103 4.62 -5.25 -5.50
CA GLY A 103 4.07 -5.10 -6.84
C GLY A 103 2.88 -4.17 -6.89
N VAL A 104 2.09 -4.28 -7.96
CA VAL A 104 0.94 -3.41 -8.25
C VAL A 104 -0.08 -3.24 -7.11
N GLY A 105 -0.36 -4.29 -6.33
CA GLY A 105 -1.25 -4.17 -5.16
C GLY A 105 -0.70 -3.26 -4.07
N THR A 106 0.62 -3.26 -3.85
CA THR A 106 1.25 -2.33 -2.92
C THR A 106 1.21 -0.89 -3.45
N PHE A 107 1.28 -0.69 -4.77
CA PHE A 107 1.10 0.64 -5.36
C PHE A 107 -0.32 1.16 -5.26
N GLU A 108 -1.32 0.29 -5.42
CA GLU A 108 -2.73 0.63 -5.16
C GLU A 108 -2.89 1.15 -3.72
N GLU A 109 -2.32 0.45 -2.73
CA GLU A 109 -2.33 0.85 -1.32
C GLU A 109 -1.59 2.18 -1.08
N ILE A 110 -0.44 2.40 -1.72
CA ILE A 110 0.32 3.67 -1.65
C ILE A 110 -0.53 4.83 -2.19
N LEU A 111 -1.13 4.67 -3.37
CA LEU A 111 -1.94 5.71 -4.01
C LEU A 111 -3.21 6.00 -3.23
N TYR A 112 -3.86 4.97 -2.67
CA TYR A 112 -4.98 5.13 -1.75
C TYR A 112 -4.59 6.01 -0.55
N LEU A 113 -3.49 5.65 0.12
CA LEU A 113 -3.03 6.35 1.31
C LEU A 113 -2.61 7.79 0.99
N LEU A 114 -1.80 8.00 -0.03
CA LEU A 114 -1.33 9.33 -0.40
C LEU A 114 -2.45 10.21 -0.94
N GLY A 115 -3.40 9.65 -1.69
CA GLY A 115 -4.58 10.38 -2.13
C GLY A 115 -5.39 10.93 -0.95
N ILE A 116 -5.61 10.10 0.08
CA ILE A 116 -6.24 10.55 1.32
C ILE A 116 -5.38 11.61 2.02
N LEU A 117 -4.10 11.36 2.25
CA LEU A 117 -3.24 12.28 3.00
C LEU A 117 -3.02 13.61 2.28
N LEU A 118 -3.05 13.65 0.94
CA LEU A 118 -2.92 14.86 0.14
C LEU A 118 -4.21 15.69 0.08
N HIS A 119 -5.34 15.17 0.56
CA HIS A 119 -6.57 15.93 0.63
C HIS A 119 -6.43 17.12 1.60
N PRO A 120 -6.87 18.34 1.26
CA PRO A 120 -6.71 19.53 2.10
C PRO A 120 -7.27 19.37 3.53
N ALA A 121 -8.40 18.67 3.68
CA ALA A 121 -9.00 18.40 5.00
C ALA A 121 -8.12 17.52 5.92
N ASN A 122 -7.07 16.89 5.37
CA ASN A 122 -6.11 16.04 6.08
C ASN A 122 -4.73 16.71 6.24
N ALA A 123 -4.61 18.00 5.94
CA ALA A 123 -3.36 18.78 6.06
C ALA A 123 -2.65 18.54 7.40
N ASP A 124 -3.39 18.64 8.50
CA ASP A 124 -2.83 18.62 9.85
C ASP A 124 -2.74 17.21 10.48
N LEU A 125 -3.14 16.16 9.75
CA LEU A 125 -3.13 14.79 10.29
C LEU A 125 -1.69 14.26 10.40
N PRO A 126 -1.20 13.94 11.61
CA PRO A 126 0.16 13.48 11.80
C PRO A 126 0.26 11.96 11.65
N LEU A 127 -0.21 11.39 10.53
CA LEU A 127 -0.10 9.96 10.29
C LEU A 127 1.31 9.62 9.77
N PRO A 128 2.20 8.98 10.55
CA PRO A 128 3.55 8.69 10.10
C PRO A 128 3.51 7.60 9.01
N LEU A 129 4.11 7.90 7.87
CA LEU A 129 4.28 6.97 6.75
C LEU A 129 5.77 6.81 6.45
N VAL A 130 6.25 5.56 6.46
CA VAL A 130 7.65 5.24 6.15
C VAL A 130 7.71 4.25 5.01
N PHE A 131 8.45 4.61 3.96
CA PHE A 131 8.88 3.70 2.91
C PHE A 131 10.23 3.13 3.31
N THR A 132 10.38 1.80 3.32
CA THR A 132 11.60 1.17 3.79
C THR A 132 11.87 -0.19 3.16
N GLY A 133 13.14 -0.51 3.00
CA GLY A 133 13.60 -1.81 2.56
C GLY A 133 15.10 -1.98 2.78
N PRO A 134 15.67 -3.13 2.39
CA PRO A 134 17.10 -3.37 2.48
C PRO A 134 17.87 -2.46 1.50
N ARG A 135 19.20 -2.43 1.56
CA ARG A 135 20.03 -1.53 0.74
C ARG A 135 19.81 -1.72 -0.76
N GLU A 136 19.55 -2.97 -1.15
CA GLU A 136 19.27 -3.45 -2.50
C GLU A 136 17.94 -2.91 -3.07
N SER A 137 17.06 -2.38 -2.21
CA SER A 137 15.78 -1.79 -2.62
C SER A 137 15.86 -0.28 -2.89
N ARG A 138 17.06 0.32 -2.86
CA ARG A 138 17.26 1.75 -3.11
C ARG A 138 16.67 2.19 -4.44
N ASP A 139 17.09 1.56 -5.53
CA ASP A 139 16.65 1.91 -6.90
C ASP A 139 15.13 1.74 -7.05
N TYR A 140 14.55 0.75 -6.38
CA TYR A 140 13.11 0.55 -6.33
C TYR A 140 12.40 1.75 -5.69
N PHE A 141 12.86 2.22 -4.53
CA PHE A 141 12.22 3.37 -3.88
C PHE A 141 12.53 4.70 -4.55
N GLU A 142 13.69 4.86 -5.19
CA GLU A 142 14.00 6.04 -6.01
C GLU A 142 13.06 6.13 -7.23
N LEU A 143 12.74 5.01 -7.85
CA LEU A 143 11.74 4.94 -8.92
C LEU A 143 10.34 5.32 -8.42
N ILE A 144 9.93 4.82 -7.23
CA ILE A 144 8.64 5.19 -6.62
C ILE A 144 8.59 6.68 -6.33
N ASP A 145 9.60 7.22 -5.65
CA ASP A 145 9.69 8.62 -5.29
C ASP A 145 9.59 9.52 -6.53
N ARG A 146 10.33 9.17 -7.59
CA ARG A 146 10.28 9.87 -8.87
C ARG A 146 8.89 9.80 -9.51
N PHE A 147 8.27 8.63 -9.54
CA PHE A 147 6.92 8.46 -10.07
C PHE A 147 5.89 9.31 -9.30
N LEU A 148 5.92 9.25 -7.96
CA LEU A 148 5.00 10.00 -7.12
C LEU A 148 5.20 11.51 -7.28
N CYS A 149 6.44 12.00 -7.35
CA CYS A 149 6.70 13.42 -7.56
C CYS A 149 6.31 13.89 -8.96
N ALA A 150 6.56 13.07 -9.98
CA ALA A 150 6.21 13.40 -11.37
C ALA A 150 4.70 13.43 -11.61
N THR A 151 3.91 12.69 -10.81
CA THR A 151 2.45 12.59 -10.97
C THR A 151 1.69 13.44 -9.94
N LEU A 152 2.01 13.33 -8.65
CA LEU A 152 1.29 13.97 -7.55
C LEU A 152 1.95 15.27 -7.06
N GLY A 153 3.10 15.63 -7.66
CA GLY A 153 3.86 16.83 -7.32
C GLY A 153 4.81 16.65 -6.14
N GLU A 154 5.81 17.53 -6.07
CA GLU A 154 6.90 17.53 -5.09
C GLU A 154 6.45 17.51 -3.61
N GLN A 155 5.31 18.13 -3.32
CA GLN A 155 4.72 18.16 -1.99
C GLN A 155 4.39 16.77 -1.41
N VAL A 156 4.26 15.73 -2.25
CA VAL A 156 4.03 14.36 -1.79
C VAL A 156 5.13 13.86 -0.85
N ARG A 157 6.38 14.32 -1.04
CA ARG A 157 7.52 13.96 -0.18
C ARG A 157 7.34 14.39 1.28
N GLN A 158 6.48 15.37 1.55
CA GLN A 158 6.18 15.80 2.92
C GLN A 158 5.34 14.76 3.67
N ARG A 159 4.69 13.84 2.95
CA ARG A 159 3.78 12.84 3.53
C ARG A 159 4.43 11.51 3.87
N TYR A 160 5.67 11.25 3.44
CA TYR A 160 6.38 10.02 3.79
C TYR A 160 7.86 10.26 4.12
N ARG A 161 8.49 9.29 4.77
CA ARG A 161 9.95 9.25 4.96
C ARG A 161 10.52 8.00 4.30
N LEU A 162 11.63 8.16 3.58
CA LEU A 162 12.38 7.04 3.02
C LEU A 162 13.52 6.63 3.96
N ILE A 163 13.51 5.38 4.43
CA ILE A 163 14.55 4.83 5.32
C ILE A 163 15.07 3.52 4.71
N ILE A 164 16.32 3.49 4.27
CA ILE A 164 16.93 2.33 3.61
C ILE A 164 17.93 1.65 4.53
N GLY A 165 17.77 0.35 4.76
CA GLY A 165 18.75 -0.48 5.45
C GLY A 165 18.88 -0.24 6.96
N ASP A 166 17.90 0.41 7.61
CA ASP A 166 17.93 0.70 9.04
C ASP A 166 16.60 0.36 9.74
N PRO A 167 16.38 -0.91 10.11
CA PRO A 167 15.16 -1.36 10.78
C PRO A 167 14.90 -0.67 12.12
N ALA A 168 15.97 -0.34 12.87
CA ALA A 168 15.85 0.30 14.17
C ALA A 168 15.38 1.75 14.03
N GLN A 169 15.88 2.47 13.02
CA GLN A 169 15.42 3.81 12.69
C GLN A 169 13.95 3.83 12.26
N VAL A 170 13.51 2.86 11.44
CA VAL A 170 12.08 2.72 11.10
C VAL A 170 11.23 2.64 12.36
N ALA A 171 11.60 1.75 13.29
CA ALA A 171 10.83 1.56 14.52
C ALA A 171 10.89 2.77 15.46
N ARG A 172 12.02 3.49 15.53
CA ARG A 172 12.12 4.77 16.28
C ARG A 172 11.22 5.85 15.69
N VAL A 173 11.20 6.00 14.36
CA VAL A 173 10.34 6.97 13.67
C VAL A 173 8.86 6.65 13.88
N MET A 174 8.47 5.37 13.78
CA MET A 174 7.10 4.95 14.08
C MET A 174 6.71 5.23 15.52
N ARG A 175 7.58 4.90 16.49
CA ARG A 175 7.30 5.14 17.91
C ARG A 175 7.04 6.62 18.20
N LYS A 176 7.90 7.51 17.68
CA LYS A 176 7.72 8.96 17.82
C LYS A 176 6.44 9.44 17.12
N GLY A 177 6.19 8.98 15.90
CA GLY A 177 4.97 9.34 15.18
C GLY A 177 3.69 8.90 15.88
N MET A 178 3.68 7.73 16.54
CA MET A 178 2.54 7.29 17.35
C MET A 178 2.29 8.19 18.57
N GLU A 179 3.32 8.78 19.15
CA GLU A 179 3.18 9.79 20.22
C GLU A 179 2.54 11.08 19.67
N GLU A 180 2.94 11.51 18.47
CA GLU A 180 2.32 12.64 17.78
C GLU A 180 0.84 12.36 17.46
N VAL A 181 0.51 11.16 16.98
CA VAL A 181 -0.88 10.71 16.77
C VAL A 181 -1.67 10.70 18.08
N TYR A 182 -1.11 10.17 19.16
CA TYR A 182 -1.75 10.15 20.48
C TYR A 182 -2.12 11.56 20.93
N HIS A 183 -1.16 12.49 20.91
CA HIS A 183 -1.41 13.88 21.30
C HIS A 183 -2.41 14.57 20.37
N PHE A 184 -2.36 14.31 19.07
CA PHE A 184 -3.33 14.85 18.13
C PHE A 184 -4.76 14.37 18.44
N ARG A 185 -4.96 13.07 18.62
CA ARG A 185 -6.28 12.50 18.93
C ARG A 185 -6.80 13.02 20.28
N HIS A 186 -5.92 13.10 21.28
CA HIS A 186 -6.25 13.65 22.59
C HIS A 186 -6.73 15.10 22.50
N ARG A 187 -5.98 15.98 21.81
CA ARG A 187 -6.35 17.40 21.66
C ARG A 187 -7.61 17.62 20.81
N THR A 188 -7.84 16.76 19.83
CA THR A 188 -8.97 16.89 18.90
C THR A 188 -10.20 16.08 19.30
N HIS A 189 -10.15 15.43 20.48
CA HIS A 189 -11.22 14.58 21.03
C HIS A 189 -11.67 13.47 20.07
N ASP A 190 -10.73 12.91 19.30
CA ASP A 190 -10.97 11.76 18.43
C ASP A 190 -10.57 10.46 19.16
N ALA A 191 -11.15 9.34 18.74
CA ALA A 191 -10.86 8.05 19.33
C ALA A 191 -9.42 7.61 19.02
N TYR A 192 -8.79 6.92 19.98
CA TYR A 192 -7.48 6.29 19.75
C TYR A 192 -7.60 5.06 18.86
N TYR A 193 -8.65 4.26 19.02
CA TYR A 193 -8.80 2.98 18.33
C TYR A 193 -9.36 3.10 16.91
N PHE A 194 -9.86 4.28 16.50
CA PHE A 194 -10.41 4.53 15.18
C PHE A 194 -10.28 6.01 14.81
N ASN A 195 -9.73 6.31 13.64
CA ASN A 195 -9.50 7.68 13.15
C ASN A 195 -10.76 8.27 12.52
N TRP A 196 -11.69 8.83 13.31
CA TRP A 196 -12.92 9.40 12.75
C TRP A 196 -12.67 10.72 12.02
N ARG A 197 -11.65 11.48 12.45
CA ARG A 197 -11.33 12.78 11.83
C ARG A 197 -10.67 12.68 10.47
N LEU A 198 -10.14 11.51 10.10
CA LEU A 198 -9.61 11.28 8.75
C LEU A 198 -10.72 11.50 7.72
N PHE A 199 -10.55 12.50 6.87
CA PHE A 199 -11.46 12.68 5.75
C PHE A 199 -11.09 11.70 4.64
N ILE A 200 -12.05 10.91 4.16
CA ILE A 200 -11.86 10.00 3.03
C ILE A 200 -12.90 10.40 1.99
N ASP A 201 -12.45 10.89 0.84
CA ASP A 201 -13.35 11.26 -0.23
C ASP A 201 -14.11 10.02 -0.77
N SER A 202 -15.34 10.23 -1.23
CA SER A 202 -16.18 9.15 -1.76
C SER A 202 -15.54 8.39 -2.93
N SER A 203 -14.65 9.02 -3.69
CA SER A 203 -13.84 8.41 -4.75
C SER A 203 -12.90 7.30 -4.26
N PHE A 204 -12.53 7.30 -2.97
CA PHE A 204 -11.76 6.24 -2.32
C PHE A 204 -12.65 5.18 -1.66
N GLN A 205 -13.93 5.45 -1.44
CA GLN A 205 -14.85 4.52 -0.75
C GLN A 205 -15.73 3.70 -1.70
N ARG A 206 -16.01 4.25 -2.89
CA ARG A 206 -16.85 3.58 -3.89
C ARG A 206 -16.08 2.43 -4.54
N PRO A 207 -16.66 1.21 -4.56
CA PRO A 207 -16.07 0.09 -5.26
C PRO A 207 -15.81 0.37 -6.73
N PHE A 208 -14.59 0.10 -7.18
CA PHE A 208 -14.24 0.20 -8.60
C PHE A 208 -14.34 -1.18 -9.28
N VAL A 209 -15.20 -1.27 -10.30
CA VAL A 209 -15.32 -2.49 -11.13
C VAL A 209 -14.49 -2.30 -12.40
N PRO A 210 -13.38 -3.04 -12.59
CA PRO A 210 -12.45 -2.83 -13.69
C PRO A 210 -12.96 -3.50 -14.97
N THR A 211 -13.90 -2.87 -15.65
CA THR A 211 -14.31 -3.22 -17.02
C THR A 211 -13.46 -2.44 -18.03
N HIS A 212 -13.34 -2.91 -19.28
CA HIS A 212 -12.65 -2.17 -20.35
C HIS A 212 -13.16 -0.73 -20.49
N ALA A 213 -14.48 -0.54 -20.41
CA ALA A 213 -15.09 0.79 -20.49
C ALA A 213 -14.71 1.69 -19.30
N ASN A 214 -14.66 1.15 -18.08
CA ASN A 214 -14.28 1.92 -16.89
C ASN A 214 -12.79 2.25 -16.90
N MET A 215 -11.93 1.30 -17.28
CA MET A 215 -10.49 1.51 -17.41
C MET A 215 -10.15 2.57 -18.47
N ALA A 216 -10.86 2.57 -19.59
CA ALA A 216 -10.65 3.55 -20.66
C ALA A 216 -11.14 4.97 -20.31
N ARG A 217 -12.04 5.11 -19.32
CA ARG A 217 -12.61 6.38 -18.87
C ARG A 217 -11.84 7.07 -17.74
N LEU A 218 -10.78 6.44 -17.23
CA LEU A 218 -9.95 7.02 -16.17
C LEU A 218 -9.38 8.38 -16.60
N ARG A 219 -9.43 9.36 -15.70
CA ARG A 219 -8.99 10.73 -15.98
C ARG A 219 -7.54 10.91 -15.55
N LEU A 220 -6.61 10.35 -16.33
CA LEU A 220 -5.18 10.46 -16.07
C LEU A 220 -4.61 11.74 -16.68
N THR A 221 -4.97 12.88 -16.10
CA THR A 221 -4.53 14.22 -16.52
C THR A 221 -3.83 14.97 -15.36
N PRO A 222 -2.80 15.78 -15.64
CA PRO A 222 -2.15 16.64 -14.65
C PRO A 222 -2.99 17.87 -14.23
N GLU A 223 -4.14 18.12 -14.86
CA GLU A 223 -5.04 19.20 -14.45
C GLU A 223 -5.85 18.86 -13.18
N LEU A 224 -5.92 17.58 -12.79
CA LEU A 224 -6.55 17.15 -11.55
C LEU A 224 -5.73 17.58 -10.34
N ALA A 225 -6.41 17.84 -9.21
CA ALA A 225 -5.71 18.01 -7.95
C ALA A 225 -4.98 16.70 -7.58
N PRO A 226 -3.83 16.75 -6.88
CA PRO A 226 -3.04 15.55 -6.60
C PRO A 226 -3.79 14.41 -5.89
N HIS A 227 -4.71 14.73 -4.98
CA HIS A 227 -5.52 13.72 -4.31
C HIS A 227 -6.55 13.07 -5.25
N GLU A 228 -7.08 13.81 -6.24
CA GLU A 228 -8.01 13.28 -7.25
C GLU A 228 -7.26 12.41 -8.27
N LEU A 229 -6.10 12.86 -8.74
CA LEU A 229 -5.26 12.07 -9.64
C LEU A 229 -4.79 10.77 -8.97
N ALA A 230 -4.48 10.80 -7.67
CA ALA A 230 -4.16 9.60 -6.92
C ALA A 230 -5.34 8.61 -6.88
N ALA A 231 -6.60 9.08 -6.84
CA ALA A 231 -7.78 8.22 -6.90
C ALA A 231 -7.91 7.53 -8.28
N GLU A 232 -7.70 8.27 -9.37
CA GLU A 232 -7.75 7.73 -10.74
C GLU A 232 -6.60 6.72 -10.97
N LEU A 233 -5.39 7.03 -10.53
CA LEU A 233 -4.25 6.11 -10.57
C LEU A 233 -4.50 4.86 -9.72
N ARG A 234 -5.10 5.00 -8.53
CA ARG A 234 -5.48 3.87 -7.67
C ARG A 234 -6.40 2.91 -8.44
N CYS A 235 -7.42 3.43 -9.12
CA CYS A 235 -8.32 2.62 -9.95
C CYS A 235 -7.58 1.92 -11.10
N ALA A 236 -6.62 2.60 -11.75
CA ALA A 236 -5.78 1.97 -12.79
C ALA A 236 -5.01 0.75 -12.24
N PHE A 237 -4.34 0.90 -11.09
CA PHE A 237 -3.63 -0.20 -10.45
C PHE A 237 -4.57 -1.31 -9.98
N SER A 238 -5.74 -0.97 -9.45
CA SER A 238 -6.78 -1.95 -9.06
C SER A 238 -7.24 -2.82 -10.23
N GLY A 239 -7.40 -2.21 -11.42
CA GLY A 239 -7.70 -2.95 -12.65
C GLY A 239 -6.57 -3.89 -13.08
N ILE A 240 -5.31 -3.45 -13.00
CA ILE A 240 -4.14 -4.30 -13.31
C ILE A 240 -4.04 -5.47 -12.31
N VAL A 241 -4.28 -5.22 -11.02
CA VAL A 241 -4.35 -6.27 -9.99
C VAL A 241 -5.45 -7.26 -10.34
N ALA A 242 -6.66 -6.78 -10.62
CA ALA A 242 -7.80 -7.64 -10.95
C ALA A 242 -7.50 -8.52 -12.16
N ALA A 243 -6.91 -7.97 -13.23
CA ALA A 243 -6.53 -8.75 -14.40
C ALA A 243 -5.42 -9.78 -14.15
N ASN A 244 -4.57 -9.55 -13.15
CA ASN A 244 -3.44 -10.45 -12.87
C ASN A 244 -3.81 -11.59 -11.91
N VAL A 245 -4.73 -11.36 -10.95
CA VAL A 245 -5.00 -12.31 -9.86
C VAL A 245 -6.47 -12.63 -9.59
N LYS A 246 -7.43 -11.82 -10.06
CA LYS A 246 -8.86 -12.06 -9.80
C LYS A 246 -9.50 -12.73 -11.00
N GLU A 247 -10.26 -13.80 -10.75
CA GLU A 247 -10.92 -14.59 -11.81
C GLU A 247 -11.70 -13.73 -12.81
N ALA A 248 -12.53 -12.81 -12.31
CA ALA A 248 -13.32 -11.91 -13.16
C ALA A 248 -12.45 -11.02 -14.07
N GLY A 249 -11.32 -10.51 -13.57
CA GLY A 249 -10.40 -9.68 -14.35
C GLY A 249 -9.61 -10.48 -15.38
N ILE A 250 -9.16 -11.69 -15.00
CA ILE A 250 -8.47 -12.63 -15.91
C ILE A 250 -9.40 -12.98 -17.08
N LEU A 251 -10.63 -13.39 -16.80
CA LEU A 251 -11.62 -13.74 -17.83
C LEU A 251 -11.96 -12.54 -18.74
N ALA A 252 -12.01 -11.33 -18.20
CA ALA A 252 -12.25 -10.13 -19.00
C ALA A 252 -11.12 -9.89 -20.01
N VAL A 253 -9.87 -10.03 -19.58
CA VAL A 253 -8.70 -9.84 -20.46
C VAL A 253 -8.57 -10.97 -21.48
N GLU A 254 -8.87 -12.22 -21.11
CA GLU A 254 -8.88 -13.35 -22.05
C GLU A 254 -9.93 -13.18 -23.15
N ARG A 255 -11.10 -12.61 -22.84
CA ARG A 255 -12.20 -12.45 -23.80
C ARG A 255 -12.08 -11.21 -24.69
N HIS A 256 -11.59 -10.11 -24.14
CA HIS A 256 -11.64 -8.80 -24.80
C HIS A 256 -10.26 -8.18 -25.06
N GLY A 257 -9.18 -8.85 -24.68
CA GLY A 257 -7.83 -8.34 -24.75
C GLY A 257 -7.45 -7.46 -23.55
N PRO A 258 -6.22 -6.90 -23.53
CA PRO A 258 -5.73 -6.10 -22.41
C PRO A 258 -6.55 -4.83 -22.17
N PHE A 259 -6.58 -4.34 -20.94
CA PHE A 259 -7.22 -3.06 -20.61
C PHE A 259 -6.50 -1.89 -21.27
N GLU A 260 -7.23 -1.06 -22.00
CA GLU A 260 -6.70 0.18 -22.55
C GLU A 260 -6.82 1.31 -21.52
N ILE A 261 -5.69 1.94 -21.18
CA ILE A 261 -5.58 3.00 -20.19
C ILE A 261 -5.13 4.26 -20.92
N HIS A 262 -6.03 5.24 -20.99
CA HIS A 262 -5.81 6.50 -21.68
C HIS A 262 -5.37 7.60 -20.71
N GLY A 263 -4.57 8.56 -21.18
CA GLY A 263 -4.10 9.65 -20.34
C GLY A 263 -3.10 10.56 -21.03
N ASP A 264 -2.81 11.67 -20.37
CA ASP A 264 -1.79 12.63 -20.80
C ASP A 264 -0.40 11.99 -20.73
N ARG A 265 0.42 12.24 -21.74
CA ARG A 265 1.81 11.72 -21.81
C ARG A 265 2.66 12.05 -20.58
N ARG A 266 2.42 13.17 -19.90
CA ARG A 266 3.11 13.60 -18.67
C ARG A 266 2.83 12.64 -17.50
N ILE A 267 1.66 11.99 -17.48
CA ILE A 267 1.28 10.99 -16.47
C ILE A 267 1.61 9.57 -16.94
N LEU A 268 1.31 9.25 -18.20
CA LEU A 268 1.50 7.88 -18.70
C LEU A 268 2.96 7.50 -18.89
N ARG A 269 3.87 8.44 -19.18
CA ARG A 269 5.30 8.12 -19.33
C ARG A 269 5.92 7.63 -18.00
N PRO A 270 5.77 8.34 -16.87
CA PRO A 270 6.20 7.82 -15.57
C PRO A 270 5.51 6.49 -15.20
N LEU A 271 4.22 6.32 -15.53
CA LEU A 271 3.49 5.09 -15.26
C LEU A 271 4.05 3.89 -16.06
N ASP A 272 4.36 4.10 -17.34
CA ASP A 272 4.97 3.07 -18.20
C ASP A 272 6.35 2.66 -17.69
N GLU A 273 7.20 3.63 -17.35
CA GLU A 273 8.53 3.39 -16.76
C GLU A 273 8.39 2.54 -15.49
N LEU A 274 7.49 2.94 -14.59
CA LEU A 274 7.22 2.22 -13.36
C LEU A 274 6.78 0.77 -13.62
N LEU A 275 5.76 0.57 -14.45
CA LEU A 275 5.21 -0.76 -14.70
C LEU A 275 6.23 -1.68 -15.38
N ARG A 276 7.01 -1.19 -16.34
CA ARG A 276 8.10 -1.96 -16.98
C ARG A 276 9.15 -2.42 -15.98
N GLN A 277 9.52 -1.56 -15.03
CA GLN A 277 10.46 -1.91 -13.98
C GLN A 277 9.88 -2.95 -13.00
N LEU A 278 8.59 -2.86 -12.68
CA LEU A 278 7.92 -3.90 -11.88
C LEU A 278 7.88 -5.26 -12.59
N VAL A 279 7.70 -5.27 -13.91
CA VAL A 279 7.82 -6.49 -14.73
C VAL A 279 9.25 -7.04 -14.66
N ALA A 280 10.26 -6.19 -14.90
CA ALA A 280 11.67 -6.60 -14.90
C ALA A 280 12.11 -7.17 -13.55
N GLN A 281 11.59 -6.63 -12.45
CA GLN A 281 11.84 -7.10 -11.09
C GLN A 281 10.94 -8.28 -10.66
N ARG A 282 10.14 -8.85 -11.58
CA ARG A 282 9.21 -9.97 -11.35
C ARG A 282 8.21 -9.71 -10.22
N ARG A 283 7.67 -8.49 -10.15
CA ARG A 283 6.71 -8.07 -9.11
C ARG A 283 5.25 -8.05 -9.57
N MET A 284 4.97 -8.44 -10.81
CA MET A 284 3.61 -8.44 -11.38
C MET A 284 2.83 -9.75 -11.12
N LYS A 285 3.52 -10.89 -11.18
CA LYS A 285 2.97 -12.24 -10.98
C LYS A 285 4.11 -13.18 -10.60
N LEU A 286 3.79 -14.28 -9.92
CA LEU A 286 4.76 -15.35 -9.59
C LEU A 286 5.16 -16.24 -10.79
N ALA A 287 4.50 -16.08 -11.95
CA ALA A 287 4.76 -16.88 -13.14
C ALA A 287 6.08 -16.51 -13.83
N ALA A 288 6.68 -17.47 -14.55
CA ALA A 288 7.98 -17.29 -15.21
C ALA A 288 7.96 -16.30 -16.39
N HIS A 289 6.81 -16.17 -17.07
CA HIS A 289 6.57 -15.19 -18.13
C HIS A 289 5.36 -14.34 -17.75
N TYR A 290 5.47 -13.02 -17.92
CA TYR A 290 4.40 -12.07 -17.67
C TYR A 290 4.04 -11.35 -18.96
N GLU A 291 2.83 -11.59 -19.44
CA GLU A 291 2.22 -10.81 -20.52
C GLU A 291 1.42 -9.65 -19.91
N PRO A 292 1.70 -8.39 -20.29
CA PRO A 292 0.95 -7.24 -19.79
C PRO A 292 -0.54 -7.35 -20.07
N THR A 293 -1.34 -7.25 -19.01
CA THR A 293 -2.81 -7.26 -19.06
C THR A 293 -3.40 -5.88 -19.36
N TYR A 294 -2.55 -4.93 -19.75
CA TYR A 294 -2.88 -3.53 -20.00
C TYR A 294 -2.12 -2.99 -21.21
N ARG A 295 -2.64 -1.91 -21.80
CA ARG A 295 -2.01 -1.12 -22.86
C ARG A 295 -2.19 0.36 -22.52
N LEU A 296 -1.09 1.11 -22.51
CA LEU A 296 -1.11 2.55 -22.26
C LEU A 296 -1.28 3.30 -23.59
N ILE A 297 -2.26 4.20 -23.67
CA ILE A 297 -2.59 4.98 -24.87
C ILE A 297 -2.51 6.47 -24.54
N SER A 298 -1.39 7.10 -24.89
CA SER A 298 -1.17 8.53 -24.66
C SER A 298 -1.81 9.41 -25.71
N HIS A 299 -2.38 10.53 -25.27
CA HIS A 299 -2.74 11.69 -26.10
C HIS A 299 -1.93 12.92 -25.70
#